data_AF-A0A957IJ96-F1
#
_entry.id   AF-A0A957IJ96-F1
#
_cell.length_a   1.000
_cell.length_b   1.000
_cell.length_c   1.000
_cell.angle_alpha   90.00
_cell.angle_beta   90.00
_cell.angle_gamma   90.00
#
_symmetry.space_group_name_H-M   'P 1'
#
loop_
_entity.id
_entity.type
_entity.pdbx_description
1 polymer ?
#
loop_
_entity_poly.entity_id
_entity_poly.type
_entity_poly.pdbx_seq_one_letter_code
_entity_poly.pdbx_strand_id
1 'polypeptide(L)'
;MSSFIRAFFRQMVSRLGVAGTERPSAPPSRAALETTLGGTMVKVPNKIGFHTGPGGNPTGIGDWMRALDKARIPFCLKSADHYGPIFEAQEIMKKSGVPHLLIFRLSDNHSEYTYDTPPYKDPKYVNDPEGGAEKHWRKTVAKLPPEFDKKRVWLEVINEVDKNLCDWLGRFAVRIAYLAQRDGYKVSLFSWSGGEPEPSC
;
A
#
# COMPACT_ATOMS: atom_id res chain seq x y z
N MET A 1 -26.05 37.91 -32.90
CA MET A 1 -25.34 36.66 -32.54
C MET A 1 -24.02 36.65 -33.32
N SER A 2 -22.90 36.85 -32.61
CA SER A 2 -21.59 37.28 -33.14
C SER A 2 -20.92 36.27 -34.09
N SER A 3 -20.18 36.77 -35.10
CA SER A 3 -19.43 35.97 -36.09
C SER A 3 -18.42 35.00 -35.47
N PHE A 4 -18.05 35.23 -34.21
CA PHE A 4 -17.17 34.38 -33.41
C PHE A 4 -17.73 32.96 -33.19
N ILE A 5 -19.06 32.84 -33.02
CA ILE A 5 -19.71 31.53 -32.79
C ILE A 5 -19.70 30.69 -34.08
N ARG A 6 -19.80 31.32 -35.25
CA ARG A 6 -19.75 30.62 -36.55
C ARG A 6 -18.34 30.12 -36.90
N ALA A 7 -17.30 30.86 -36.50
CA ALA A 7 -15.91 30.44 -36.69
C ALA A 7 -15.56 29.24 -35.78
N PHE A 8 -16.03 29.27 -34.52
CA PHE A 8 -15.81 28.18 -33.56
C PHE A 8 -16.44 26.85 -34.03
N PHE A 9 -17.68 26.88 -34.55
CA PHE A 9 -18.33 25.67 -35.06
C PHE A 9 -17.70 25.12 -36.35
N ARG A 10 -17.17 25.96 -37.25
CA ARG A 10 -16.46 25.48 -38.45
C ARG A 10 -15.14 24.78 -38.11
N GLN A 11 -14.43 25.25 -37.09
CA GLN A 11 -13.16 24.63 -36.67
C GLN A 11 -13.38 23.29 -35.94
N MET A 12 -14.52 23.11 -35.26
CA MET A 12 -14.90 21.82 -34.66
C MET A 12 -15.28 20.77 -35.70
N VAL A 13 -16.08 21.14 -36.71
CA VAL A 13 -16.55 20.18 -37.73
C VAL A 13 -15.41 19.72 -38.64
N SER A 14 -14.42 20.58 -38.91
CA SER A 14 -13.21 20.22 -39.67
C SER A 14 -12.30 19.20 -38.97
N ARG A 15 -12.37 19.07 -37.64
CA ARG A 15 -11.54 18.12 -36.88
C ARG A 15 -12.19 16.75 -36.66
N LEU A 16 -13.44 16.58 -37.08
CA LEU A 16 -14.20 15.33 -36.92
C LEU A 16 -14.31 14.50 -38.21
N GLY A 17 -13.60 14.89 -39.29
CA GLY A 17 -13.78 14.34 -40.63
C GLY A 17 -12.83 13.23 -41.08
N VAL A 18 -11.94 12.70 -40.23
CA VAL A 18 -11.11 11.53 -40.58
C VAL A 18 -10.98 10.62 -39.36
N ALA A 19 -12.03 9.85 -39.08
CA ALA A 19 -11.96 8.67 -38.22
C ALA A 19 -12.26 7.45 -39.10
N GLY A 20 -11.21 6.94 -39.74
CA GLY A 20 -11.24 5.65 -40.40
C GLY A 20 -11.62 4.56 -39.40
N THR A 21 -12.45 3.64 -39.86
CA THR A 21 -12.92 2.47 -39.14
C THR A 21 -11.77 1.52 -38.83
N GLU A 22 -11.19 1.62 -37.63
CA GLU A 22 -10.51 0.51 -36.97
C GLU A 22 -11.04 0.40 -35.55
N ARG A 23 -11.63 -0.76 -35.21
CA ARG A 23 -11.96 -1.07 -33.82
C ARG A 23 -10.65 -1.21 -33.07
N PRO A 24 -10.43 -0.53 -31.92
CA PRO A 24 -9.30 -0.86 -31.08
C PRO A 24 -9.44 -2.32 -30.64
N SER A 25 -8.40 -3.11 -30.88
CA SER A 25 -8.30 -4.46 -30.34
C SER A 25 -8.43 -4.43 -28.82
N ALA A 26 -9.04 -5.47 -28.26
CA ALA A 26 -9.17 -5.63 -26.82
C ALA A 26 -7.78 -5.46 -26.15
N PRO A 27 -7.69 -4.77 -25.00
CA PRO A 27 -6.43 -4.68 -24.29
C PRO A 27 -5.93 -6.10 -23.99
N PRO A 28 -4.64 -6.39 -24.18
CA PRO A 28 -4.10 -7.69 -23.85
C PRO A 28 -4.42 -8.00 -22.38
N SER A 29 -4.96 -9.20 -22.13
CA SER A 29 -5.18 -9.69 -20.78
C SER A 29 -3.87 -9.51 -20.00
N ARG A 30 -3.98 -8.98 -18.78
CA ARG A 30 -2.87 -8.70 -17.87
C ARG A 30 -2.23 -9.99 -17.35
N ALA A 31 -1.73 -10.83 -18.25
CA ALA A 31 -0.72 -11.83 -17.97
C ALA A 31 0.59 -11.06 -17.69
N ALA A 32 1.30 -11.54 -16.67
CA ALA A 32 2.55 -11.04 -16.12
C ALA A 32 3.34 -10.04 -17.00
N LEU A 33 3.71 -8.91 -16.40
CA LEU A 33 4.79 -8.07 -16.93
C LEU A 33 6.06 -8.93 -17.05
N GLU A 34 6.38 -9.31 -18.28
CA GLU A 34 7.53 -10.10 -18.67
C GLU A 34 8.77 -9.19 -18.67
N THR A 35 9.65 -9.37 -17.69
CA THR A 35 11.00 -8.83 -17.76
C THR A 35 11.91 -9.93 -18.30
N THR A 36 12.27 -9.83 -19.58
CA THR A 36 13.14 -10.79 -20.25
C THR A 36 14.60 -10.57 -19.84
N LEU A 37 15.11 -11.41 -18.96
CA LEU A 37 16.53 -11.74 -18.86
C LEU A 37 16.64 -13.26 -19.02
N GLY A 38 17.50 -13.69 -19.94
CA GLY A 38 17.43 -15.01 -20.59
C GLY A 38 17.32 -16.22 -19.66
N GLY A 39 16.49 -17.18 -20.07
CA GLY A 39 16.57 -18.58 -19.68
C GLY A 39 15.87 -18.95 -18.37
N THR A 40 14.90 -19.85 -18.47
CA THR A 40 14.06 -20.43 -17.41
C THR A 40 13.04 -19.49 -16.76
N MET A 41 11.77 -19.76 -17.03
CA MET A 41 10.62 -19.22 -16.31
C MET A 41 10.73 -19.63 -14.84
N VAL A 42 11.25 -18.75 -13.99
CA VAL A 42 11.18 -18.94 -12.54
C VAL A 42 9.72 -18.75 -12.17
N LYS A 43 8.97 -19.84 -12.02
CA LYS A 43 7.63 -19.81 -11.42
C LYS A 43 7.80 -19.25 -10.02
N VAL A 44 7.51 -17.95 -9.84
CA VAL A 44 7.51 -17.33 -8.53
C VAL A 44 6.32 -17.94 -7.78
N PRO A 45 6.55 -18.79 -6.76
CA PRO A 45 5.44 -19.38 -6.03
C PRO A 45 4.64 -18.26 -5.34
N ASN A 46 3.33 -18.47 -5.21
CA ASN A 46 2.49 -17.57 -4.42
C ASN A 46 3.11 -17.38 -3.04
N LYS A 47 3.20 -16.12 -2.59
CA LYS A 47 3.63 -15.83 -1.22
C LYS A 47 2.48 -16.19 -0.29
N ILE A 48 2.69 -17.19 0.56
CA ILE A 48 1.79 -17.49 1.67
C ILE A 48 2.24 -16.66 2.86
N GLY A 49 1.29 -16.10 3.59
CA GLY A 49 1.61 -15.24 4.70
C GLY A 49 0.58 -15.23 5.81
N PHE A 50 1.02 -14.72 6.96
CA PHE A 50 0.19 -14.59 8.15
C PHE A 50 0.11 -13.13 8.58
N HIS A 51 -1.00 -12.79 9.21
CA HIS A 51 -1.18 -11.56 9.99
C HIS A 51 -1.07 -11.94 11.47
N THR A 52 -0.13 -11.33 12.16
CA THR A 52 0.13 -11.51 13.59
C THR A 52 -0.20 -10.23 14.36
N GLY A 53 -0.35 -10.33 15.68
CA GLY A 53 -0.58 -9.17 16.52
C GLY A 53 -0.32 -9.49 17.99
N PRO A 54 -0.68 -8.58 18.91
CA PRO A 54 -0.70 -8.87 20.33
C PRO A 54 -1.74 -9.95 20.62
N GLY A 55 -1.42 -10.85 21.55
CA GLY A 55 -2.26 -11.98 21.92
C GLY A 55 -2.09 -13.20 21.01
N GLY A 56 -2.82 -14.28 21.34
CA GLY A 56 -2.68 -15.58 20.69
C GLY A 56 -1.44 -16.36 21.11
N ASN A 57 -1.22 -17.52 20.48
CA ASN A 57 -0.04 -18.36 20.71
C ASN A 57 0.99 -18.11 19.58
N PRO A 58 2.15 -17.49 19.86
CA PRO A 58 3.16 -17.22 18.84
C PRO A 58 4.02 -18.45 18.49
N THR A 59 3.83 -19.59 19.17
CA THR A 59 4.63 -20.80 18.92
C THR A 59 4.47 -21.29 17.48
N GLY A 60 5.60 -21.59 16.82
CA GLY A 60 5.65 -22.18 15.49
C GLY A 60 5.82 -21.18 14.34
N ILE A 61 5.55 -19.88 14.53
CA ILE A 61 5.74 -18.90 13.44
C ILE A 61 7.21 -18.80 13.01
N GLY A 62 8.14 -18.82 13.98
CA GLY A 62 9.57 -18.83 13.73
C GLY A 62 10.04 -20.06 12.96
N ASP A 63 9.55 -21.24 13.33
CA ASP A 63 9.90 -22.50 12.67
C ASP A 63 9.36 -22.55 11.24
N TRP A 64 8.13 -22.07 11.04
CA TRP A 64 7.54 -21.90 9.71
C TRP A 64 8.36 -20.95 8.83
N MET A 65 8.76 -19.79 9.35
CA MET A 65 9.60 -18.84 8.61
C MET A 65 10.94 -19.46 8.19
N ARG A 66 11.63 -20.14 9.12
CA ARG A 66 12.91 -20.83 8.85
C ARG A 66 12.76 -21.96 7.84
N ALA A 67 11.68 -22.73 7.91
CA ALA A 67 11.42 -23.82 6.98
C ALA A 67 11.22 -23.30 5.55
N LEU A 68 10.43 -22.24 5.38
CA LEU A 68 10.22 -21.61 4.06
C LEU A 68 11.50 -20.97 3.52
N ASP A 69 12.25 -20.25 4.35
CA ASP A 69 13.53 -19.64 3.94
C ASP A 69 14.54 -20.71 3.48
N LYS A 70 14.70 -21.79 4.25
CA LYS A 70 15.54 -22.94 3.91
C LYS A 70 15.12 -23.59 2.58
N ALA A 71 13.82 -23.65 2.31
CA ALA A 71 13.25 -24.16 1.07
C ALA A 71 13.29 -23.14 -0.09
N ARG A 72 13.83 -21.94 0.13
CA ARG A 72 13.88 -20.82 -0.83
C ARG A 72 12.49 -20.32 -1.26
N ILE A 73 11.48 -20.50 -0.41
CA ILE A 73 10.10 -20.08 -0.66
C ILE A 73 9.84 -18.73 0.03
N PRO A 74 9.45 -17.67 -0.70
CA PRO A 74 9.16 -16.38 -0.09
C PRO A 74 7.84 -16.40 0.70
N PHE A 75 7.90 -16.04 1.98
CA PHE A 75 6.73 -15.72 2.79
C PHE A 75 6.39 -14.22 2.83
N CYS A 76 5.16 -13.93 3.27
CA CYS A 76 4.73 -12.61 3.70
C CYS A 76 4.37 -12.63 5.19
N LEU A 77 4.77 -11.63 5.96
CA LEU A 77 4.38 -11.49 7.35
C LEU A 77 3.92 -10.06 7.62
N LYS A 78 2.66 -9.91 8.03
CA LYS A 78 2.13 -8.65 8.57
C LYS A 78 2.05 -8.77 10.09
N SER A 79 2.44 -7.73 10.81
CA SER A 79 2.16 -7.64 12.24
C SER A 79 1.61 -6.28 12.64
N ALA A 80 0.57 -6.30 13.48
CA ALA A 80 0.02 -5.10 14.12
C ALA A 80 0.50 -5.04 15.58
N ASP A 81 1.11 -3.93 16.01
CA ASP A 81 1.57 -3.63 17.38
C ASP A 81 2.59 -4.57 18.02
N HIS A 82 2.81 -5.76 17.45
CA HIS A 82 3.73 -6.76 17.97
C HIS A 82 4.95 -6.87 17.05
N TYR A 83 6.00 -6.09 17.33
CA TYR A 83 7.17 -6.07 16.45
C TYR A 83 8.03 -7.35 16.49
N GLY A 84 7.91 -8.17 17.55
CA GLY A 84 8.73 -9.37 17.77
C GLY A 84 8.82 -10.33 16.56
N PRO A 85 7.69 -10.78 15.98
CA PRO A 85 7.70 -11.61 14.78
C PRO A 85 8.38 -10.94 13.56
N ILE A 86 8.21 -9.62 13.39
CA ILE A 86 8.86 -8.86 12.32
C ILE A 86 10.37 -8.78 12.56
N PHE A 87 10.79 -8.59 13.81
CA PHE A 87 12.20 -8.61 14.21
C PHE A 87 12.86 -9.95 13.88
N GLU A 88 12.24 -11.06 14.26
CA GLU A 88 12.76 -12.40 13.91
C GLU A 88 12.85 -12.59 12.38
N ALA A 89 11.81 -12.19 11.65
CA ALA A 89 11.77 -12.31 10.20
C ALA A 89 12.84 -11.46 9.48
N GLN A 90 13.10 -10.22 9.94
CA GLN A 90 14.15 -9.39 9.35
C GLN A 90 15.55 -9.97 9.62
N GLU A 91 15.78 -10.64 10.75
CA GLU A 91 17.06 -11.30 11.04
C GLU A 91 17.30 -12.49 10.09
N ILE A 92 16.25 -13.22 9.71
CA ILE A 92 16.32 -14.24 8.66
C ILE A 92 16.68 -13.58 7.32
N MET A 93 15.97 -12.51 6.93
CA MET A 93 16.22 -11.77 5.68
C MET A 93 17.59 -11.08 5.61
N LYS A 94 18.26 -10.81 6.73
CA LYS A 94 19.62 -10.25 6.74
C LYS A 94 20.65 -11.28 6.25
N LYS A 95 20.38 -12.56 6.50
CA LYS A 95 21.27 -13.68 6.17
C LYS A 95 20.85 -14.39 4.89
N SER A 96 19.58 -14.25 4.52
CA SER A 96 18.99 -14.88 3.35
C SER A 96 18.92 -13.96 2.13
N GLY A 97 19.06 -14.56 0.94
CA GLY A 97 18.71 -13.93 -0.34
C GLY A 97 17.30 -14.27 -0.85
N VAL A 98 16.38 -14.78 -0.01
CA VAL A 98 14.97 -15.01 -0.41
C VAL A 98 14.17 -13.70 -0.31
N PRO A 99 13.35 -13.33 -1.32
CA PRO A 99 12.61 -12.07 -1.34
C PRO A 99 11.32 -12.11 -0.50
N HIS A 100 11.45 -12.28 0.81
CA HIS A 100 10.34 -12.18 1.78
C HIS A 100 9.72 -10.78 1.81
N LEU A 101 8.47 -10.68 2.29
CA LEU A 101 7.74 -9.42 2.47
C LEU A 101 7.35 -9.24 3.93
N LEU A 102 7.78 -8.15 4.56
CA LEU A 102 7.43 -7.82 5.94
C LEU A 102 6.64 -6.52 5.97
N ILE A 103 5.53 -6.52 6.71
CA ILE A 103 4.67 -5.36 6.90
C ILE A 103 4.46 -5.17 8.41
N PHE A 104 4.67 -3.96 8.90
CA PHE A 104 4.37 -3.59 10.27
C PHE A 104 3.36 -2.46 10.30
N ARG A 105 2.41 -2.52 11.24
CA ARG A 105 1.38 -1.51 11.47
C ARG A 105 1.35 -1.15 12.94
N LEU A 106 1.16 0.13 13.24
CA LEU A 106 0.71 0.60 14.56
C LEU A 106 -0.81 0.76 14.51
N SER A 107 -1.53 0.25 15.51
CA SER A 107 -2.98 0.43 15.64
C SER A 107 -3.33 1.41 16.76
N ASP A 108 -4.62 1.68 16.91
CA ASP A 108 -5.16 2.52 17.99
C ASP A 108 -5.03 1.90 19.40
N ASN A 109 -4.62 0.64 19.50
CA ASN A 109 -4.52 -0.05 20.78
C ASN A 109 -3.47 0.61 21.69
N HIS A 110 -3.92 1.02 22.88
CA HIS A 110 -3.08 1.55 23.97
C HIS A 110 -2.33 2.85 23.64
N SER A 111 -2.90 3.73 22.81
CA SER A 111 -2.35 5.05 22.53
C SER A 111 -3.34 6.20 22.73
N GLU A 112 -2.81 7.36 23.15
CA GLU A 112 -3.56 8.63 23.15
C GLU A 112 -3.78 9.19 21.73
N TYR A 113 -3.05 8.65 20.75
CA TYR A 113 -3.12 9.04 19.35
C TYR A 113 -3.70 7.90 18.51
N THR A 114 -4.58 8.24 17.58
CA THR A 114 -5.18 7.33 16.61
C THR A 114 -4.21 7.08 15.46
N TYR A 115 -3.73 5.84 15.33
CA TYR A 115 -2.84 5.38 14.27
C TYR A 115 -3.58 4.71 13.12
N ASP A 116 -4.77 4.15 13.35
CA ASP A 116 -5.51 3.49 12.28
C ASP A 116 -6.14 4.47 11.32
N THR A 117 -6.64 5.59 11.85
CA THR A 117 -7.26 6.62 11.02
C THR A 117 -6.47 7.92 11.08
N PRO A 118 -6.29 8.59 9.94
CA PRO A 118 -5.66 9.90 9.92
C PRO A 118 -6.64 10.96 10.46
N PRO A 119 -6.18 12.17 10.82
CA PRO A 119 -6.98 13.13 11.60
C PRO A 119 -8.04 13.89 10.78
N TYR A 120 -8.73 13.24 9.83
CA TYR A 120 -9.74 13.88 8.97
C TYR A 120 -10.99 14.38 9.74
N LYS A 121 -11.23 13.90 10.96
CA LYS A 121 -12.30 14.38 11.86
C LYS A 121 -11.85 15.54 12.77
N ASP A 122 -10.56 15.81 12.85
CA ASP A 122 -10.02 16.92 13.65
C ASP A 122 -10.31 18.23 12.91
N PRO A 123 -11.04 19.21 13.50
CA PRO A 123 -11.36 20.48 12.83
C PRO A 123 -10.14 21.24 12.31
N LYS A 124 -8.97 20.99 12.90
CA LYS A 124 -7.70 21.57 12.43
C LYS A 124 -7.27 21.02 11.07
N TYR A 125 -7.61 19.77 10.75
CA TYR A 125 -7.11 19.04 9.58
C TYR A 125 -8.21 18.64 8.58
N VAL A 126 -9.47 18.93 8.87
CA VAL A 126 -10.60 18.61 7.98
C VAL A 126 -10.41 19.16 6.56
N ASN A 127 -9.81 20.36 6.43
CA ASN A 127 -9.48 21.01 5.15
C ASN A 127 -7.97 21.02 4.85
N ASP A 128 -7.17 20.27 5.61
CA ASP A 128 -5.70 20.21 5.48
C ASP A 128 -5.21 18.74 5.56
N PRO A 129 -5.44 17.93 4.49
CA PRO A 129 -4.96 16.56 4.43
C PRO A 129 -3.43 16.45 4.55
N GLU A 130 -2.69 17.39 3.97
CA GLU A 130 -1.23 17.40 3.97
C GLU A 130 -0.66 17.68 5.37
N GLY A 131 -1.21 18.64 6.11
CA GLY A 131 -0.85 18.86 7.51
C GLY A 131 -1.29 17.70 8.41
N GLY A 132 -2.40 17.04 8.08
CA GLY A 132 -2.81 15.79 8.70
C GLY A 132 -1.78 14.68 8.50
N ALA A 133 -1.24 14.54 7.29
CA ALA A 133 -0.17 13.61 6.95
C ALA A 133 1.12 13.91 7.71
N GLU A 134 1.53 15.18 7.84
CA GLU A 134 2.69 15.56 8.66
C GLU A 134 2.54 15.17 10.13
N LYS A 135 1.37 15.46 10.73
CA LYS A 135 1.07 15.09 12.11
C LYS A 135 1.14 13.58 12.28
N HIS A 136 0.49 12.85 11.39
CA HIS A 136 0.39 11.40 11.45
C HIS A 136 1.76 10.74 11.27
N TRP A 137 2.49 11.09 10.21
CA TRP A 137 3.83 10.57 9.94
C TRP A 137 4.79 10.78 11.11
N ARG A 138 4.83 11.99 11.67
CA ARG A 138 5.68 12.31 12.82
C ARG A 138 5.34 11.44 14.04
N LYS A 139 4.05 11.21 14.30
CA LYS A 139 3.59 10.36 15.41
C LYS A 139 3.92 8.90 15.18
N THR A 140 3.77 8.41 13.94
CA THR A 140 4.08 7.02 13.55
C THR A 140 5.57 6.74 13.70
N VAL A 141 6.43 7.55 13.07
CA VAL A 141 7.88 7.37 13.13
C VAL A 141 8.42 7.47 14.56
N ALA A 142 7.90 8.39 15.38
CA ALA A 142 8.32 8.53 16.77
C ALA A 142 7.96 7.33 17.67
N LYS A 143 6.99 6.51 17.25
CA LYS A 143 6.51 5.35 18.01
C LYS A 143 7.16 4.04 17.55
N LEU A 144 7.83 4.04 16.40
CA LEU A 144 8.52 2.84 15.90
C LEU A 144 9.60 2.37 16.88
N PRO A 145 9.78 1.06 17.01
CA PRO A 145 10.83 0.52 17.85
C PRO A 145 12.22 0.81 17.23
N PRO A 146 13.27 0.97 18.05
CA PRO A 146 14.62 1.32 17.56
C PRO A 146 15.21 0.27 16.60
N GLU A 147 14.79 -0.99 16.71
CA GLU A 147 15.20 -2.09 15.83
C GLU A 147 14.48 -2.13 14.46
N PHE A 148 13.62 -1.15 14.16
CA PHE A 148 12.88 -1.09 12.90
C PHE A 148 13.81 -0.97 11.68
N ASP A 149 13.81 -1.98 10.80
CA ASP A 149 14.65 -1.98 9.59
C ASP A 149 13.91 -1.42 8.37
N LYS A 150 14.11 -0.12 8.11
CA LYS A 150 13.52 0.61 6.98
C LYS A 150 13.81 0.00 5.60
N LYS A 151 14.92 -0.75 5.46
CA LYS A 151 15.30 -1.37 4.18
C LYS A 151 14.51 -2.65 3.91
N ARG A 152 13.93 -3.28 4.93
CA ARG A 152 13.28 -4.59 4.85
C ARG A 152 11.78 -4.53 5.12
N VAL A 153 11.36 -3.68 6.05
CA VAL A 153 9.98 -3.63 6.53
C VAL A 153 9.20 -2.51 5.85
N TRP A 154 8.02 -2.86 5.34
CA TRP A 154 7.02 -1.90 4.89
C TRP A 154 6.21 -1.42 6.07
N LEU A 155 6.02 -0.12 6.19
CA LEU A 155 5.18 0.48 7.20
C LEU A 155 3.77 0.67 6.63
N GLU A 156 2.79 -0.04 7.15
CA GLU A 156 1.38 0.24 6.87
C GLU A 156 0.94 1.42 7.73
N VAL A 157 0.57 2.50 7.08
CA VAL A 157 0.42 3.80 7.74
C VAL A 157 -0.96 3.98 8.34
N ILE A 158 -2.01 3.51 7.68
CA ILE A 158 -3.42 3.66 8.11
C ILE A 158 -4.23 2.41 7.72
N ASN A 159 -5.33 2.15 8.44
CA ASN A 159 -6.19 0.97 8.26
C ASN A 159 -7.67 1.34 8.46
N GLU A 160 -8.57 0.74 7.67
CA GLU A 160 -10.03 0.85 7.83
C GLU A 160 -10.55 2.30 7.88
N VAL A 161 -10.02 3.13 6.98
CA VAL A 161 -10.41 4.54 6.85
C VAL A 161 -11.81 4.72 6.26
N ASP A 162 -12.41 5.90 6.47
CA ASP A 162 -13.68 6.26 5.85
C ASP A 162 -13.54 6.40 4.33
N LYS A 163 -14.03 5.39 3.60
CA LYS A 163 -13.98 5.33 2.14
C LYS A 163 -14.73 6.46 1.42
N ASN A 164 -15.57 7.23 2.12
CA ASN A 164 -16.25 8.38 1.53
C ASN A 164 -15.35 9.61 1.43
N LEU A 165 -14.15 9.58 2.04
CA LEU A 165 -13.19 10.67 2.05
C LEU A 165 -12.05 10.47 1.03
N CYS A 166 -12.33 9.86 -0.12
CA CYS A 166 -11.32 9.49 -1.12
C CYS A 166 -10.40 10.64 -1.54
N ASP A 167 -10.91 11.86 -1.77
CA ASP A 167 -10.08 13.00 -2.16
C ASP A 167 -9.08 13.39 -1.04
N TRP A 168 -9.61 13.49 0.19
CA TRP A 168 -8.80 13.76 1.39
C TRP A 168 -7.73 12.68 1.56
N LEU A 169 -8.12 11.40 1.48
CA LEU A 169 -7.23 10.25 1.64
C LEU A 169 -6.18 10.17 0.53
N GLY A 170 -6.54 10.52 -0.72
CA GLY A 170 -5.61 10.59 -1.83
C GLY A 170 -4.51 11.63 -1.60
N ARG A 171 -4.88 12.85 -1.21
CA ARG A 171 -3.94 13.93 -0.88
C ARG A 171 -3.05 13.58 0.31
N PHE A 172 -3.65 13.05 1.38
CA PHE A 172 -2.93 12.53 2.54
C PHE A 172 -1.90 11.48 2.12
N ALA A 173 -2.30 10.48 1.33
CA ALA A 173 -1.45 9.39 0.89
C ALA A 173 -0.27 9.85 0.04
N VAL A 174 -0.51 10.77 -0.90
CA VAL A 174 0.56 11.38 -1.70
C VAL A 174 1.56 12.08 -0.78
N ARG A 175 1.08 12.85 0.22
CA ARG A 175 1.99 13.50 1.17
C ARG A 175 2.78 12.51 2.00
N ILE A 176 2.16 11.45 2.52
CA ILE A 176 2.86 10.37 3.22
C ILE A 176 3.94 9.73 2.34
N ALA A 177 3.65 9.46 1.06
CA ALA A 177 4.63 8.89 0.14
C ALA A 177 5.87 9.78 -0.02
N TYR A 178 5.68 11.10 -0.14
CA TYR A 178 6.80 12.05 -0.18
C TYR A 178 7.62 12.05 1.12
N LEU A 179 6.95 12.01 2.27
CA LEU A 179 7.61 11.98 3.59
C LEU A 179 8.39 10.68 3.80
N ALA A 180 7.79 9.54 3.43
CA ALA A 180 8.43 8.24 3.49
C ALA A 180 9.66 8.18 2.58
N GLN A 181 9.57 8.69 1.36
CA GLN A 181 10.70 8.77 0.44
C GLN A 181 11.82 9.66 1.00
N ARG A 182 11.48 10.83 1.56
CA ARG A 182 12.44 11.73 2.23
C ARG A 182 13.18 11.03 3.37
N ASP A 183 12.45 10.27 4.19
CA ASP A 183 12.97 9.68 5.43
C ASP A 183 13.51 8.24 5.26
N GLY A 184 13.50 7.72 4.03
CA GLY A 184 14.05 6.42 3.65
C GLY A 184 13.19 5.22 4.06
N TYR A 185 11.88 5.38 4.16
CA TYR A 185 10.92 4.33 4.52
C TYR A 185 10.19 3.75 3.30
N LYS A 186 9.80 2.48 3.40
CA LYS A 186 8.81 1.86 2.53
C LYS A 186 7.45 1.97 3.20
N VAL A 187 6.42 2.36 2.46
CA VAL A 187 5.06 2.49 3.01
C VAL A 187 4.03 1.71 2.21
N SER A 188 3.10 1.08 2.93
CA SER A 188 1.78 0.72 2.45
C SER A 188 0.81 1.75 3.00
N LEU A 189 -0.10 2.26 2.18
CA LEU A 189 -0.92 3.39 2.56
C LEU A 189 -2.20 2.92 3.26
N PHE A 190 -3.30 2.85 2.54
CA PHE A 190 -4.57 2.43 3.09
C PHE A 190 -5.01 1.08 2.51
N SER A 191 -5.63 0.29 3.37
CA SER A 191 -6.43 -0.88 3.02
C SER A 191 -7.78 -0.71 3.71
N TRP A 192 -8.83 -1.20 3.07
CA TRP A 192 -10.16 -1.32 3.65
C TRP A 192 -10.78 -2.62 3.14
N SER A 193 -11.70 -3.19 3.91
CA SER A 193 -12.47 -4.34 3.45
C SER A 193 -13.27 -3.95 2.20
N GLY A 194 -13.33 -4.83 1.20
CA GLY A 194 -14.09 -4.59 -0.05
C GLY A 194 -15.61 -4.45 0.14
N GLY A 195 -16.10 -4.51 1.39
CA GLY A 195 -17.49 -4.69 1.76
C GLY A 195 -17.80 -6.15 2.15
N GLU A 196 -18.92 -6.33 2.84
CA GLU A 196 -19.65 -7.61 2.82
C GLU A 196 -20.29 -7.76 1.43
N PRO A 197 -20.54 -8.99 0.92
CA PRO A 197 -21.41 -9.16 -0.23
C PRO A 197 -22.75 -8.46 0.04
N GLU A 198 -23.26 -7.69 -0.93
CA GLU A 198 -24.63 -7.20 -0.86
C GLU A 198 -25.56 -8.41 -0.63
N PRO A 199 -26.54 -8.34 0.30
CA PRO A 199 -27.58 -9.36 0.38
C PRO A 199 -28.21 -9.50 -1.00
N SER A 200 -28.20 -10.73 -1.52
CA SER A 200 -28.62 -11.12 -2.87
C SER A 200 -29.71 -10.23 -3.50
N CYS A 201 -29.44 -9.76 -4.72
CA CYS A 201 -30.46 -9.57 -5.74
C CYS A 201 -30.19 -10.47 -6.94
#